data_AF-A0AAV9ZUZ7-F1
#
_entry.id   AF-A0AAV9ZUZ7-F1
#
_cell.length_a   1.000
_cell.length_b   1.000
_cell.length_c   1.000
_cell.angle_alpha   90.00
_cell.angle_beta   90.00
_cell.angle_gamma   90.00
#
_symmetry.space_group_name_H-M   'P 1'
#
loop_
_entity.id
_entity.type
_entity.pdbx_description
1 polymer ?
#
loop_
_entity_poly.entity_id
_entity_poly.type
_entity_poly.pdbx_seq_one_letter_code
_entity_poly.pdbx_strand_id
1 'polypeptide(L)'
;FLNSIILGGAYYHANSNGLGYYIWPSLVVWGFDRSLRFIRIFFVNGGVLTLFSTKSSPFLRAKIEVISPQFLRVTVRRPDYFRWSPGQLAYLSIPRVSAMPWETHPFTIASIDGDIPRAAAPESPGEDSSSEKVDLAESEVASAGSLSHPGYSKKLVFLLRVHDGFTRRMLHAACSPSPLDDTFNAYIDGPYCAPPTVRGFETVLLFGGGSGVSFILPLFLDVIKGANTATNSICRRVVMIWAVRHQEHITAISEDLLDALAGVTASLQIDIRIHVTAATRNSESDAEKSEGSISSSETKKHKILDAPCVRLLSGRPDVATVIKSEVAEASGSISVNVCGTAGLAENVRTALRTVSTASDILHGGPSISLHVEAFGM
;
A
#
# COMPACT_ATOMS: atom_id res chain seq x y z
N PHE A 1 -23.44 5.55 -17.14
CA PHE A 1 -24.85 5.90 -17.39
C PHE A 1 -25.03 7.31 -17.94
N LEU A 2 -24.57 8.37 -17.26
CA LEU A 2 -24.70 9.73 -17.81
C LEU A 2 -23.96 9.92 -19.14
N ASN A 3 -22.71 9.42 -19.23
CA ASN A 3 -21.92 9.50 -20.47
C ASN A 3 -22.55 8.76 -21.65
N SER A 4 -23.25 7.64 -21.41
CA SER A 4 -23.94 6.90 -22.48
C SER A 4 -25.15 7.65 -23.01
N ILE A 5 -25.89 8.35 -22.13
CA ILE A 5 -27.01 9.21 -22.54
C ILE A 5 -26.48 10.40 -23.36
N ILE A 6 -25.41 11.05 -22.90
CA ILE A 6 -24.81 12.20 -23.60
C ILE A 6 -24.29 11.78 -24.97
N LEU A 7 -23.54 10.69 -25.06
CA LEU A 7 -23.00 10.20 -26.34
C LEU A 7 -24.11 9.74 -27.30
N GLY A 8 -25.14 9.06 -26.79
CA GLY A 8 -26.29 8.64 -27.60
C GLY A 8 -27.10 9.83 -28.11
N GLY A 9 -27.37 10.81 -27.25
CA GLY A 9 -28.05 12.05 -27.61
C GLY A 9 -27.25 12.89 -28.62
N ALA A 10 -25.94 13.02 -28.40
CA ALA A 10 -25.04 13.72 -29.32
C ALA A 10 -25.02 13.03 -30.70
N TYR A 11 -24.95 11.71 -30.74
CA TYR A 11 -25.03 10.96 -31.99
C TYR A 11 -26.36 11.20 -32.72
N TYR A 12 -27.49 11.12 -32.03
CA TYR A 12 -28.80 11.34 -32.64
C TYR A 12 -28.93 12.77 -33.21
N HIS A 13 -28.48 13.77 -32.46
CA HIS A 13 -28.46 15.18 -32.89
C HIS A 13 -27.50 15.46 -34.06
N ALA A 14 -26.31 14.86 -34.06
CA ALA A 14 -25.38 15.02 -35.17
C ALA A 14 -25.86 14.28 -36.42
N ASN A 15 -26.49 13.11 -36.24
CA ASN A 15 -27.00 12.32 -37.33
C ASN A 15 -28.17 13.00 -38.06
N SER A 16 -29.03 13.73 -37.35
CA SER A 16 -30.08 14.54 -38.00
C SER A 16 -29.52 15.65 -38.91
N ASN A 17 -28.27 16.06 -38.69
CA ASN A 17 -27.56 17.07 -39.50
C ASN A 17 -26.56 16.45 -40.50
N GLY A 18 -26.56 15.12 -40.68
CA GLY A 18 -25.60 14.42 -41.55
C GLY A 18 -24.17 14.35 -41.01
N LEU A 19 -23.93 14.75 -39.75
CA LEU A 19 -22.63 14.79 -39.08
C LEU A 19 -22.36 13.58 -38.16
N GLY A 20 -23.22 12.55 -38.22
CA GLY A 20 -23.11 11.36 -37.37
C GLY A 20 -21.77 10.60 -37.54
N TYR A 21 -21.12 10.75 -38.69
CA TYR A 21 -19.85 10.11 -39.00
C TYR A 21 -18.69 10.54 -38.07
N TYR A 22 -18.76 11.73 -37.45
CA TYR A 22 -17.78 12.19 -36.46
C TYR A 22 -17.98 11.57 -35.07
N ILE A 23 -19.19 11.10 -34.74
CA ILE A 23 -19.53 10.66 -33.38
C ILE A 23 -19.57 9.14 -33.25
N TRP A 24 -20.00 8.42 -34.29
CA TRP A 24 -20.10 6.96 -34.20
C TRP A 24 -18.78 6.24 -33.86
N PRO A 25 -17.57 6.69 -34.30
CA PRO A 25 -16.33 6.00 -33.93
C PRO A 25 -16.08 6.12 -32.42
N SER A 26 -16.41 7.27 -31.82
CA SER A 26 -16.33 7.50 -30.38
C SER A 26 -17.28 6.59 -29.59
N LEU A 27 -18.48 6.31 -30.11
CA LEU A 27 -19.40 5.33 -29.51
C LEU A 27 -18.84 3.92 -29.53
N VAL A 28 -18.19 3.52 -30.63
CA VAL A 28 -17.56 2.21 -30.74
C VAL A 28 -16.38 2.08 -29.79
N VAL A 29 -15.49 3.06 -29.75
CA VAL A 29 -14.34 3.07 -28.82
C VAL A 29 -14.82 3.05 -27.37
N TRP A 30 -15.82 3.87 -27.03
CA TRP A 30 -16.42 3.89 -25.70
C TRP A 30 -17.06 2.55 -25.34
N GLY A 31 -17.86 1.98 -26.23
CA GLY A 31 -18.55 0.71 -26.03
C GLY A 31 -17.57 -0.44 -25.85
N PHE A 32 -16.55 -0.51 -26.73
CA PHE A 32 -15.49 -1.50 -26.66
C PHE A 32 -14.71 -1.43 -25.35
N ASP A 33 -14.28 -0.24 -24.91
CA ASP A 33 -13.61 -0.07 -23.62
C ASP A 33 -14.51 -0.53 -22.46
N ARG A 34 -15.79 -0.13 -22.44
CA ARG A 34 -16.73 -0.54 -21.37
C ARG A 34 -16.96 -2.05 -21.36
N SER A 35 -17.06 -2.69 -22.53
CA SER A 35 -17.17 -4.13 -22.65
C SER A 35 -15.93 -4.83 -22.11
N LEU A 36 -14.72 -4.40 -22.49
CA LEU A 36 -13.48 -4.96 -21.96
C LEU A 36 -13.39 -4.84 -20.44
N ARG A 37 -13.78 -3.68 -19.90
CA ARG A 37 -13.81 -3.46 -18.45
C ARG A 37 -14.80 -4.37 -17.74
N PHE A 38 -16.02 -4.51 -18.27
CA PHE A 38 -17.03 -5.40 -17.70
C PHE A 38 -16.58 -6.86 -17.74
N ILE A 39 -16.03 -7.30 -18.88
CA ILE A 39 -15.47 -8.64 -19.06
C ILE A 39 -14.37 -8.89 -18.03
N ARG A 40 -13.44 -7.96 -17.86
CA ARG A 40 -12.36 -8.07 -16.88
C ARG A 40 -12.88 -8.19 -15.45
N ILE A 41 -13.78 -7.31 -15.03
CA ILE A 41 -14.37 -7.35 -13.67
C ILE A 41 -15.07 -8.68 -13.43
N PHE A 42 -15.81 -9.17 -14.42
CA PHE A 42 -16.49 -10.46 -14.35
C PHE A 42 -15.50 -11.60 -14.14
N PHE A 43 -14.41 -11.66 -14.92
CA PHE A 43 -13.38 -12.69 -14.75
C PHE A 43 -12.63 -12.56 -13.42
N VAL A 44 -12.27 -11.33 -12.99
CA VAL A 44 -11.43 -11.06 -11.81
C VAL A 44 -12.15 -11.31 -10.48
N ASN A 45 -13.47 -11.24 -10.45
CA ASN A 45 -14.27 -11.44 -9.23
C ASN A 45 -14.97 -12.80 -9.19
N GLY A 46 -14.50 -13.77 -10.00
CA GLY A 46 -15.01 -15.14 -9.97
C GLY A 46 -16.33 -15.36 -10.72
N GLY A 47 -16.70 -14.49 -11.66
CA GLY A 47 -17.89 -14.63 -12.49
C GLY A 47 -17.95 -15.95 -13.28
N VAL A 48 -16.79 -16.49 -13.68
CA VAL A 48 -16.72 -17.83 -14.29
C VAL A 48 -17.10 -18.92 -13.29
N LEU A 49 -16.62 -18.84 -12.06
CA LEU A 49 -16.95 -19.83 -11.02
C LEU A 49 -18.45 -19.80 -10.68
N THR A 50 -19.09 -18.63 -10.77
CA THR A 50 -20.55 -18.51 -10.58
C THR A 50 -21.40 -19.09 -11.72
N LEU A 51 -20.85 -19.21 -12.94
CA LEU A 51 -21.51 -19.90 -14.05
C LEU A 51 -21.51 -21.43 -13.86
N PHE A 52 -20.52 -21.98 -13.15
CA PHE A 52 -20.36 -23.42 -12.95
C PHE A 52 -20.70 -23.91 -11.53
N SER A 53 -20.96 -23.00 -10.58
CA SER A 53 -21.26 -23.34 -9.18
C SER A 53 -22.27 -22.38 -8.56
N THR A 54 -23.44 -22.91 -8.19
CA THR A 54 -24.56 -22.17 -7.56
C THR A 54 -24.33 -21.78 -6.10
N LYS A 55 -23.23 -22.23 -5.45
CA LYS A 55 -22.93 -21.94 -4.04
C LYS A 55 -21.88 -20.85 -3.81
N SER A 56 -21.19 -20.37 -4.85
CA SER A 56 -20.18 -19.31 -4.71
C SER A 56 -20.78 -17.93 -4.99
N SER A 57 -20.63 -17.00 -4.06
CA SER A 57 -21.01 -15.60 -4.26
C SER A 57 -19.99 -14.89 -5.16
N PRO A 58 -20.39 -14.09 -6.17
CA PRO A 58 -19.49 -13.37 -7.08
C PRO A 58 -18.78 -12.16 -6.44
N PHE A 59 -18.85 -12.03 -5.12
CA PHE A 59 -18.37 -10.86 -4.38
C PHE A 59 -17.15 -11.25 -3.54
N LEU A 60 -16.15 -10.37 -3.53
CA LEU A 60 -15.04 -10.49 -2.59
C LEU A 60 -15.48 -9.92 -1.24
N ARG A 61 -15.02 -10.53 -0.14
CA ARG A 61 -15.24 -10.00 1.20
C ARG A 61 -14.14 -8.98 1.54
N ALA A 62 -14.56 -7.79 1.94
CA ALA A 62 -13.71 -6.71 2.41
C ALA A 62 -13.97 -6.41 3.89
N LYS A 63 -12.90 -6.27 4.68
CA LYS A 63 -12.94 -5.77 6.05
C LYS A 63 -12.44 -4.33 6.06
N ILE A 64 -13.15 -3.46 6.75
CA ILE A 64 -12.82 -2.04 6.86
C ILE A 64 -12.46 -1.75 8.31
N GLU A 65 -11.25 -1.28 8.55
CA GLU A 65 -10.73 -0.97 9.88
C GLU A 65 -10.42 0.52 9.97
N VAL A 66 -10.94 1.16 11.02
CA VAL A 66 -10.70 2.57 11.28
C VAL A 66 -9.43 2.71 12.11
N ILE A 67 -8.38 3.25 11.50
CA ILE A 67 -7.10 3.50 12.18
C ILE A 67 -7.15 4.84 12.89
N SER A 68 -7.63 5.86 12.19
CA SER A 68 -7.90 7.19 12.71
C SER A 68 -9.10 7.79 11.98
N PRO A 69 -9.69 8.91 12.46
CA PRO A 69 -10.76 9.59 11.74
C PRO A 69 -10.39 10.03 10.31
N GLN A 70 -9.09 10.07 9.98
CA GLN A 70 -8.57 10.49 8.68
C GLN A 70 -7.97 9.33 7.88
N PHE A 71 -7.92 8.12 8.42
CA PHE A 71 -7.19 7.00 7.82
C PHE A 71 -7.91 5.66 8.03
N LEU A 72 -8.11 4.93 6.94
CA LEU A 72 -8.79 3.63 6.91
C LEU A 72 -7.84 2.57 6.36
N ARG A 73 -7.93 1.35 6.90
CA ARG A 73 -7.32 0.14 6.31
C ARG A 73 -8.43 -0.74 5.78
N VAL A 74 -8.40 -1.01 4.48
CA VAL A 74 -9.35 -1.92 3.84
C VAL A 74 -8.60 -3.17 3.42
N THR A 75 -9.04 -4.32 3.91
CA THR A 75 -8.46 -5.62 3.60
C THR A 75 -9.46 -6.43 2.80
N VAL A 76 -9.13 -6.75 1.55
CA VAL A 76 -9.95 -7.59 0.68
C VAL A 76 -9.30 -8.96 0.53
N ARG A 77 -10.09 -10.03 0.57
CA ARG A 77 -9.57 -11.38 0.28
C ARG A 77 -9.12 -11.45 -1.18
N ARG A 78 -7.87 -11.90 -1.40
CA ARG A 78 -7.29 -12.01 -2.74
C ARG A 78 -7.89 -13.20 -3.52
N PRO A 79 -8.30 -13.03 -4.78
CA PRO A 79 -8.55 -14.16 -5.69
C PRO A 79 -7.26 -14.92 -6.01
N ASP A 80 -7.28 -16.25 -6.09
CA ASP A 80 -6.04 -17.05 -6.23
C ASP A 80 -5.23 -16.77 -7.50
N TYR A 81 -5.90 -16.38 -8.59
CA TYR A 81 -5.27 -16.01 -9.86
C TYR A 81 -4.84 -14.53 -9.94
N PHE A 82 -5.17 -13.71 -8.94
CA PHE A 82 -4.88 -12.28 -8.96
C PHE A 82 -3.41 -12.03 -8.60
N ARG A 83 -2.62 -11.61 -9.58
CA ARG A 83 -1.20 -11.27 -9.46
C ARG A 83 -1.01 -9.78 -9.64
N TRP A 84 -0.15 -9.16 -8.85
CA TRP A 84 0.19 -7.74 -8.97
C TRP A 84 1.64 -7.49 -8.57
N SER A 85 2.20 -6.40 -9.10
CA SER A 85 3.51 -5.87 -8.74
C SER A 85 3.38 -4.81 -7.63
N PRO A 86 4.38 -4.70 -6.75
CA PRO A 86 4.38 -3.71 -5.67
C PRO A 86 4.21 -2.28 -6.20
N GLY A 87 3.28 -1.52 -5.60
CA GLY A 87 2.96 -0.16 -6.04
C GLY A 87 1.92 -0.07 -7.17
N GLN A 88 1.37 -1.18 -7.65
CA GLN A 88 0.26 -1.17 -8.60
C GLN A 88 -1.05 -0.68 -7.97
N LEU A 89 -1.92 -0.18 -8.84
CA LEU A 89 -3.23 0.32 -8.46
C LEU A 89 -4.32 -0.71 -8.76
N ALA A 90 -5.35 -0.78 -7.93
CA ALA A 90 -6.60 -1.41 -8.26
C ALA A 90 -7.77 -0.46 -7.99
N TYR A 91 -8.81 -0.63 -8.79
CA TYR A 91 -10.09 0.04 -8.64
C TYR A 91 -10.96 -0.79 -7.69
N LEU A 92 -11.38 -0.18 -6.59
CA LEU A 92 -12.21 -0.79 -5.55
C LEU A 92 -13.63 -0.25 -5.64
N SER A 93 -14.62 -1.14 -5.63
CA SER A 93 -16.03 -0.79 -5.46
C SER A 93 -16.62 -1.52 -4.27
N ILE A 94 -17.36 -0.81 -3.42
CA ILE A 94 -18.10 -1.38 -2.29
C ILE A 94 -19.55 -0.90 -2.41
N PRO A 95 -20.47 -1.73 -2.96
CA PRO A 95 -21.83 -1.27 -3.27
C PRO A 95 -22.61 -0.72 -2.07
N ARG A 96 -22.41 -1.28 -0.87
CA ARG A 96 -23.09 -0.80 0.36
C ARG A 96 -22.67 0.62 0.78
N VAL A 97 -21.48 1.05 0.37
CA VAL A 97 -20.90 2.37 0.70
C VAL A 97 -21.05 3.36 -0.45
N SER A 98 -21.26 2.85 -1.66
CA SER A 98 -21.31 3.65 -2.88
C SER A 98 -22.64 4.37 -3.04
N ALA A 99 -22.62 5.59 -3.58
CA ALA A 99 -23.86 6.31 -3.90
C ALA A 99 -24.56 5.71 -5.12
N MET A 100 -23.78 5.10 -6.03
CA MET A 100 -24.28 4.27 -7.13
C MET A 100 -23.57 2.90 -7.12
N PRO A 101 -24.24 1.80 -7.50
CA PRO A 101 -23.64 0.45 -7.39
C PRO A 101 -22.34 0.23 -8.19
N TRP A 102 -22.06 1.07 -9.19
CA TRP A 102 -20.91 1.00 -10.10
C TRP A 102 -19.85 2.08 -9.80
N GLU A 103 -19.97 2.78 -8.68
CA GLU A 103 -18.96 3.72 -8.23
C GLU A 103 -17.68 2.95 -7.89
N THR A 104 -16.58 3.30 -8.56
CA THR A 104 -15.32 2.58 -8.42
C THR A 104 -14.19 3.59 -8.29
N HIS A 105 -13.34 3.41 -7.29
CA HIS A 105 -12.30 4.38 -6.94
C HIS A 105 -10.90 3.75 -7.00
N PRO A 106 -9.90 4.46 -7.55
CA PRO A 106 -8.55 3.94 -7.70
C PRO A 106 -7.78 4.03 -6.38
N PHE A 107 -7.18 2.92 -5.93
CA PHE A 107 -6.30 2.87 -4.76
C PHE A 107 -5.08 2.00 -5.00
N THR A 108 -3.92 2.45 -4.52
CA THR A 108 -2.68 1.65 -4.54
C THR A 108 -2.80 0.45 -3.61
N ILE A 109 -2.40 -0.72 -4.10
CA ILE A 109 -2.32 -1.93 -3.29
C ILE A 109 -1.08 -1.81 -2.41
N ALA A 110 -1.29 -1.67 -1.10
CA ALA A 110 -0.22 -1.49 -0.11
C ALA A 110 0.45 -2.82 0.31
N SER A 111 -0.16 -3.96 -0.02
CA SER A 111 0.43 -5.29 0.17
C SER A 111 1.26 -5.75 -1.04
N ILE A 112 2.07 -6.79 -0.83
CA ILE A 112 2.88 -7.43 -1.87
C ILE A 112 2.34 -8.82 -2.25
N ASP A 113 2.59 -9.26 -3.49
CA ASP A 113 2.24 -10.61 -3.92
C ASP A 113 3.22 -11.64 -3.35
N GLY A 114 2.76 -12.42 -2.37
CA GLY A 114 3.51 -13.49 -1.72
C GLY A 114 3.99 -13.11 -0.32
N ASP A 115 4.47 -14.09 0.41
CA ASP A 115 4.91 -13.89 1.79
C ASP A 115 6.40 -13.50 1.84
N ILE A 116 6.78 -12.79 2.90
CA ILE A 116 8.18 -12.52 3.23
C ILE A 116 8.69 -13.75 3.98
N PRO A 117 9.68 -14.49 3.44
CA PRO A 117 10.22 -15.66 4.14
C PRO A 117 10.75 -15.23 5.51
N ARG A 118 10.24 -15.87 6.56
CA ARG A 118 10.73 -15.65 7.92
C ARG A 118 12.05 -16.40 8.05
N ALA A 119 13.07 -15.76 8.63
CA ALA A 119 14.28 -16.49 9.01
C ALA A 119 13.86 -17.65 9.92
N ALA A 120 14.21 -18.88 9.55
CA ALA A 120 13.87 -20.07 10.34
C ALA A 120 14.35 -19.86 11.78
N ALA A 121 13.46 -20.02 12.75
CA ALA A 121 13.88 -20.13 14.14
C ALA A 121 14.81 -21.34 14.27
N PRO A 122 15.87 -21.29 15.10
CA PRO A 122 16.72 -22.46 15.33
C PRO A 122 15.85 -23.59 15.90
N GLU A 123 15.82 -24.72 15.19
CA GLU A 123 15.17 -25.94 15.65
C GLU A 123 15.84 -26.39 16.96
N SER A 124 15.07 -26.44 18.04
CA SER A 124 15.50 -27.07 19.28
C SER A 124 15.51 -28.60 19.09
N PRO A 125 16.54 -29.33 19.57
CA PRO A 125 16.68 -30.77 19.35
C PRO A 125 15.53 -31.53 20.02
N GLY A 126 15.01 -32.54 19.31
CA GLY A 126 13.91 -33.37 19.75
C GLY A 126 14.25 -34.27 20.94
N GLU A 127 13.21 -34.62 21.68
CA GLU A 127 13.21 -35.77 22.59
C GLU A 127 12.16 -36.78 22.12
N ASP A 128 12.66 -38.00 21.94
CA ASP A 128 11.96 -39.20 21.52
C ASP A 128 10.94 -39.67 22.57
N SER A 129 9.80 -40.21 22.13
CA SER A 129 9.34 -41.53 22.62
C SER A 129 8.20 -42.09 21.76
N SER A 130 8.26 -43.40 21.62
CA SER A 130 7.61 -44.29 20.67
C SER A 130 6.25 -44.87 21.14
N SER A 131 5.52 -45.42 20.16
CA SER A 131 4.48 -46.49 20.25
C SER A 131 3.05 -45.99 20.59
N GLU A 132 1.95 -46.32 19.90
CA GLU A 132 1.53 -47.52 19.15
C GLU A 132 0.37 -47.19 18.16
N LYS A 133 0.20 -48.02 17.10
CA LYS A 133 -0.84 -47.93 16.05
C LYS A 133 -2.17 -48.59 16.46
N VAL A 134 -3.33 -48.02 16.07
CA VAL A 134 -4.49 -48.76 15.48
C VAL A 134 -5.27 -47.83 14.53
N ASP A 135 -5.57 -48.34 13.33
CA ASP A 135 -6.27 -47.69 12.21
C ASP A 135 -7.80 -47.58 12.40
N LEU A 136 -8.43 -46.51 11.86
CA LEU A 136 -9.41 -46.54 10.76
C LEU A 136 -10.24 -45.23 10.63
N ALA A 137 -10.04 -44.56 9.50
CA ALA A 137 -10.93 -43.65 8.75
C ALA A 137 -11.81 -42.61 9.49
N GLU A 138 -11.38 -41.34 9.48
CA GLU A 138 -12.25 -40.17 9.22
C GLU A 138 -11.44 -38.85 9.10
N SER A 139 -11.77 -38.06 8.08
CA SER A 139 -11.58 -36.60 7.97
C SER A 139 -10.14 -36.02 7.98
N GLU A 140 -9.58 -35.88 6.78
CA GLU A 140 -8.55 -34.91 6.42
C GLU A 140 -9.21 -33.50 6.28
N VAL A 141 -8.77 -32.37 6.86
CA VAL A 141 -7.49 -32.00 7.50
C VAL A 141 -7.76 -30.90 8.55
N ALA A 142 -7.36 -31.16 9.79
CA ALA A 142 -7.11 -30.19 10.85
C ALA A 142 -5.95 -29.24 10.47
N SER A 143 -5.98 -27.95 10.80
CA SER A 143 -5.26 -27.50 11.99
C SER A 143 -5.60 -26.03 12.27
N ALA A 144 -6.54 -25.83 13.18
CA ALA A 144 -6.64 -24.64 13.98
C ALA A 144 -5.59 -24.76 15.09
N GLY A 145 -4.43 -24.12 14.91
CA GLY A 145 -3.30 -24.35 15.81
C GLY A 145 -2.09 -23.46 15.55
N SER A 146 -2.30 -22.17 15.30
CA SER A 146 -1.30 -21.10 15.50
C SER A 146 -2.02 -19.78 15.28
N LEU A 147 -1.94 -18.84 16.23
CA LEU A 147 -2.29 -17.42 16.02
C LEU A 147 -1.29 -16.79 15.04
N SER A 148 -1.23 -17.32 13.83
CA SER A 148 -0.41 -16.81 12.73
C SER A 148 -1.29 -15.88 11.90
N HIS A 149 -0.89 -14.61 11.82
CA HIS A 149 -1.52 -13.69 10.90
C HIS A 149 -1.45 -14.29 9.48
N PRO A 150 -2.58 -14.36 8.74
CA PRO A 150 -2.54 -14.82 7.36
C PRO A 150 -1.63 -13.87 6.59
N GLY A 151 -0.52 -14.39 6.08
CA GLY A 151 0.51 -13.62 5.37
C GLY A 151 -0.06 -12.83 4.19
N TYR A 152 0.72 -11.84 3.73
CA TYR A 152 0.40 -10.93 2.62
C TYR A 152 -0.11 -11.65 1.37
N SER A 153 0.31 -12.90 1.17
CA SER A 153 -0.09 -13.72 0.03
C SER A 153 -1.60 -13.91 -0.14
N LYS A 154 -2.44 -13.74 0.88
CA LYS A 154 -3.89 -14.01 0.75
C LYS A 154 -4.77 -12.75 0.79
N LYS A 155 -4.18 -11.57 0.89
CA LYS A 155 -4.91 -10.32 1.15
C LYS A 155 -4.43 -9.16 0.29
N LEU A 156 -5.38 -8.38 -0.20
CA LEU A 156 -5.16 -7.09 -0.82
C LEU A 156 -5.44 -6.01 0.23
N VAL A 157 -4.40 -5.29 0.63
CA VAL A 157 -4.50 -4.24 1.65
C VAL A 157 -4.46 -2.89 0.96
N PHE A 158 -5.41 -2.03 1.30
CA PHE A 158 -5.49 -0.64 0.85
C PHE A 158 -5.43 0.27 2.07
N LEU A 159 -4.57 1.29 2.00
CA LEU A 159 -4.45 2.31 3.03
C LEU A 159 -5.04 3.62 2.46
N LEU A 160 -6.17 4.04 3.01
CA LEU A 160 -6.94 5.13 2.43
C LEU A 160 -6.95 6.33 3.37
N ARG A 161 -6.65 7.50 2.82
CA ARG A 161 -6.98 8.75 3.47
C ARG A 161 -8.47 9.04 3.29
N VAL A 162 -9.13 9.45 4.36
CA VAL A 162 -10.53 9.86 4.31
C VAL A 162 -10.66 11.22 3.63
N HIS A 163 -11.25 11.22 2.45
CA HIS A 163 -11.74 12.40 1.71
C HIS A 163 -13.27 12.44 1.70
N ASP A 164 -13.84 13.44 1.04
CA ASP A 164 -15.28 13.56 0.81
C ASP A 164 -15.83 12.43 -0.07
N GLY A 165 -17.15 12.20 -0.01
CA GLY A 165 -17.81 11.19 -0.83
C GLY A 165 -17.53 9.76 -0.34
N PHE A 166 -17.01 8.91 -1.24
CA PHE A 166 -16.90 7.45 -1.03
C PHE A 166 -16.15 7.06 0.24
N THR A 167 -14.97 7.63 0.47
CA THR A 167 -14.16 7.30 1.65
C THR A 167 -14.78 7.78 2.96
N ARG A 168 -15.53 8.89 2.97
CA ARG A 168 -16.26 9.33 4.16
C ARG A 168 -17.48 8.45 4.45
N ARG A 169 -18.20 8.03 3.40
CA ARG A 169 -19.26 7.03 3.55
C ARG A 169 -18.69 5.71 4.07
N MET A 170 -17.48 5.35 3.64
CA MET A 170 -16.77 4.17 4.12
C MET A 170 -16.47 4.26 5.62
N LEU A 171 -15.93 5.40 6.07
CA LEU A 171 -15.73 5.68 7.49
C LEU A 171 -17.04 5.57 8.29
N HIS A 172 -18.10 6.22 7.81
CA HIS A 172 -19.41 6.18 8.48
C HIS A 172 -19.97 4.75 8.57
N ALA A 173 -19.85 3.96 7.49
CA ALA A 173 -20.28 2.58 7.46
C ALA A 173 -19.47 1.70 8.42
N ALA A 174 -18.17 1.95 8.57
CA ALA A 174 -17.31 1.22 9.51
C ALA A 174 -17.55 1.59 10.99
N CYS A 175 -17.97 2.83 11.27
CA CYS A 175 -18.32 3.27 12.62
C CYS A 175 -19.75 2.88 13.04
N SER A 176 -20.62 2.52 12.09
CA SER A 176 -22.00 2.16 12.38
C SER A 176 -22.07 0.74 12.94
N PRO A 177 -22.67 0.50 14.12
CA PRO A 177 -22.79 -0.85 14.69
C PRO A 177 -23.68 -1.72 13.80
N SER A 178 -23.08 -2.71 13.11
CA SER A 178 -23.80 -3.66 12.27
C SER A 178 -24.09 -4.95 13.07
N PRO A 179 -25.35 -5.40 13.17
CA PRO A 179 -25.70 -6.62 13.91
C PRO A 179 -25.34 -7.93 13.18
N LEU A 180 -24.84 -7.88 11.95
CA LEU A 180 -24.40 -9.03 11.16
C LEU A 180 -23.04 -8.71 10.51
N ASP A 181 -22.06 -9.57 10.80
CA ASP A 181 -20.75 -9.79 10.15
C ASP A 181 -20.10 -8.51 9.58
N ASP A 182 -18.99 -8.06 10.18
CA ASP A 182 -18.22 -6.82 9.85
C ASP A 182 -17.57 -6.80 8.44
N THR A 183 -18.09 -7.59 7.51
CA THR A 183 -17.59 -7.73 6.15
C THR A 183 -18.51 -7.10 5.11
N PHE A 184 -17.90 -6.46 4.13
CA PHE A 184 -18.57 -5.78 3.02
C PHE A 184 -18.32 -6.53 1.72
N ASN A 185 -19.34 -6.59 0.86
CA ASN A 185 -19.15 -7.05 -0.51
C ASN A 185 -18.33 -6.00 -1.27
N ALA A 186 -17.26 -6.45 -1.92
CA ALA A 186 -16.38 -5.62 -2.71
C ALA A 186 -16.12 -6.24 -4.08
N TYR A 187 -15.85 -5.35 -5.05
CA TYR A 187 -15.35 -5.69 -6.37
C TYR A 187 -13.99 -5.06 -6.58
N ILE A 188 -13.11 -5.82 -7.22
CA ILE A 188 -11.78 -5.36 -7.60
C ILE A 188 -11.66 -5.37 -9.11
N ASP A 189 -11.13 -4.29 -9.63
CA ASP A 189 -10.79 -4.11 -11.05
C ASP A 189 -9.30 -3.74 -11.13
N GLY A 190 -8.48 -4.61 -11.72
CA GLY A 190 -7.03 -4.41 -11.77
C GLY A 190 -6.24 -5.71 -11.96
N PRO A 191 -4.92 -5.67 -11.74
CA PRO A 191 -4.15 -4.47 -11.41
C PRO A 191 -3.96 -3.53 -12.62
N TYR A 192 -3.64 -2.28 -12.30
CA TYR A 192 -3.33 -1.18 -13.23
C TYR A 192 -1.99 -0.54 -12.86
N CYS A 193 -1.49 0.27 -13.80
CA CYS A 193 -0.18 0.92 -13.75
C CYS A 193 1.00 -0.05 -13.88
N ALA A 194 2.17 0.51 -14.19
CA ALA A 194 3.45 -0.19 -14.24
C ALA A 194 4.43 0.55 -13.32
N PRO A 195 4.43 0.25 -12.01
CA PRO A 195 5.32 0.90 -11.06
C PRO A 195 6.80 0.57 -11.37
N PRO A 196 7.74 1.42 -10.94
CA PRO A 196 9.16 1.18 -11.17
C PRO A 196 9.62 -0.07 -10.44
N THR A 197 10.51 -0.84 -11.07
CA THR A 197 11.18 -1.96 -10.39
C THR A 197 12.42 -1.44 -9.68
N VAL A 198 12.44 -1.55 -8.34
CA VAL A 198 13.53 -1.04 -7.50
C VAL A 198 14.65 -2.06 -7.25
N ARG A 199 14.46 -3.33 -7.63
CA ARG A 199 15.42 -4.44 -7.39
C ARG A 199 16.77 -4.28 -8.11
N GLY A 200 16.80 -3.53 -9.21
CA GLY A 200 18.00 -3.28 -10.01
C GLY A 200 18.86 -2.12 -9.51
N PHE A 201 18.62 -1.62 -8.30
CA PHE A 201 19.35 -0.51 -7.70
C PHE A 201 20.03 -0.93 -6.41
N GLU A 202 21.25 -0.43 -6.17
CA GLU A 202 22.00 -0.75 -4.95
C GLU A 202 21.47 0.03 -3.73
N THR A 203 21.04 1.27 -3.96
CA THR A 203 20.45 2.13 -2.93
C THR A 203 19.05 2.57 -3.34
N VAL A 204 18.07 2.39 -2.46
CA VAL A 204 16.66 2.77 -2.71
C VAL A 204 16.21 3.79 -1.66
N LEU A 205 15.83 4.98 -2.11
CA LEU A 205 15.26 6.05 -1.29
C LEU A 205 13.76 6.17 -1.56
N LEU A 206 12.94 6.00 -0.53
CA LEU A 206 11.49 6.02 -0.63
C LEU A 206 10.93 7.19 0.19
N PHE A 207 10.30 8.17 -0.47
CA PHE A 207 9.70 9.34 0.16
C PHE A 207 8.17 9.29 0.09
N GLY A 208 7.53 9.19 1.25
CA GLY A 208 6.07 9.16 1.38
C GLY A 208 5.55 10.38 2.13
N GLY A 209 4.49 11.00 1.62
CA GLY A 209 3.74 12.03 2.35
C GLY A 209 2.29 11.62 2.58
N GLY A 210 1.83 11.61 3.84
CA GLY A 210 0.45 11.24 4.18
C GLY A 210 0.08 9.83 3.69
N SER A 211 -0.96 9.72 2.85
CA SER A 211 -1.37 8.45 2.21
C SER A 211 -0.40 7.93 1.15
N GLY A 212 0.64 8.68 0.78
CA GLY A 212 1.71 8.20 -0.10
C GLY A 212 2.47 6.98 0.43
N VAL A 213 2.29 6.65 1.73
CA VAL A 213 2.74 5.37 2.31
C VAL A 213 2.22 4.15 1.56
N SER A 214 1.01 4.25 0.99
CA SER A 214 0.38 3.16 0.23
C SER A 214 1.18 2.77 -1.03
N PHE A 215 2.00 3.70 -1.54
CA PHE A 215 2.89 3.46 -2.66
C PHE A 215 4.30 3.03 -2.21
N ILE A 216 4.87 3.69 -1.20
CA ILE A 216 6.24 3.38 -0.77
C ILE A 216 6.34 2.10 0.07
N LEU A 217 5.32 1.75 0.84
CA LEU A 217 5.30 0.54 1.66
C LEU A 217 5.46 -0.74 0.82
N PRO A 218 4.66 -1.00 -0.23
CA PRO A 218 4.83 -2.22 -1.00
C PRO A 218 6.20 -2.28 -1.70
N LEU A 219 6.76 -1.15 -2.16
CA LEU A 219 8.13 -1.11 -2.70
C LEU A 219 9.16 -1.49 -1.64
N PHE A 220 9.01 -0.98 -0.41
CA PHE A 220 9.87 -1.32 0.72
C PHE A 220 9.81 -2.82 1.06
N LEU A 221 8.59 -3.37 1.15
CA LEU A 221 8.38 -4.79 1.41
C LEU A 221 8.97 -5.68 0.30
N ASP A 222 8.90 -5.24 -0.96
CA ASP A 222 9.48 -5.97 -2.09
C ASP A 222 11.01 -6.01 -2.05
N VAL A 223 11.66 -4.93 -1.63
CA VAL A 223 13.12 -4.88 -1.45
C VAL A 223 13.56 -5.90 -0.40
N ILE A 224 12.87 -5.93 0.75
CA ILE A 224 13.16 -6.90 1.82
C ILE A 224 12.95 -8.32 1.32
N LYS A 225 11.83 -8.59 0.65
CA LYS A 225 11.53 -9.91 0.08
C LYS A 225 12.59 -10.36 -0.93
N GLY A 226 13.02 -9.45 -1.81
CA GLY A 226 14.05 -9.72 -2.82
C GLY A 226 15.41 -10.01 -2.19
N ALA A 227 15.78 -9.29 -1.13
CA ALA A 227 17.00 -9.54 -0.38
C ALA A 227 16.98 -10.93 0.30
N ASN A 228 15.86 -11.32 0.90
CA ASN A 228 15.74 -12.59 1.63
C ASN A 228 15.69 -13.82 0.73
N THR A 229 15.09 -13.70 -0.44
CA THR A 229 14.88 -14.84 -1.35
C THR A 229 16.06 -15.04 -2.32
N ALA A 230 17.17 -14.31 -2.12
CA ALA A 230 18.33 -14.27 -3.03
C ALA A 230 17.94 -14.06 -4.51
N THR A 231 16.82 -13.38 -4.76
CA THR A 231 16.27 -13.21 -6.11
C THR A 231 16.81 -11.91 -6.69
N ASN A 232 17.86 -11.99 -7.51
CA ASN A 232 18.37 -10.91 -8.39
C ASN A 232 18.19 -9.46 -7.88
N SER A 233 18.33 -9.23 -6.57
CA SER A 233 18.24 -7.92 -5.94
C SER A 233 19.66 -7.53 -5.58
N ILE A 234 20.12 -6.43 -6.17
CA ILE A 234 21.44 -5.87 -5.84
C ILE A 234 21.34 -4.83 -4.71
N CYS A 235 20.13 -4.60 -4.18
CA CYS A 235 19.88 -3.60 -3.15
C CYS A 235 20.61 -3.95 -1.85
N ARG A 236 21.51 -3.06 -1.45
CA ARG A 236 22.31 -3.14 -0.21
C ARG A 236 21.81 -2.16 0.85
N ARG A 237 21.11 -1.10 0.42
CA ARG A 237 20.62 -0.04 1.30
C ARG A 237 19.23 0.43 0.90
N VAL A 238 18.30 0.46 1.86
CA VAL A 238 16.96 1.03 1.68
C VAL A 238 16.66 2.03 2.78
N VAL A 239 16.28 3.24 2.38
CA VAL A 239 15.89 4.32 3.29
C VAL A 239 14.44 4.69 3.02
N MET A 240 13.57 4.48 4.00
CA MET A 240 12.15 4.82 3.95
C MET A 240 11.89 6.08 4.78
N ILE A 241 11.53 7.18 4.13
CA ILE A 241 11.19 8.45 4.76
C ILE A 241 9.68 8.66 4.62
N TRP A 242 8.96 8.69 5.74
CA TRP A 242 7.51 8.92 5.73
C TRP A 242 7.11 10.11 6.59
N ALA A 243 6.54 11.14 5.95
CA ALA A 243 6.01 12.32 6.62
C ALA A 243 4.50 12.20 6.86
N VAL A 244 4.10 12.19 8.13
CA VAL A 244 2.71 12.11 8.59
C VAL A 244 2.35 13.28 9.47
N ARG A 245 1.07 13.66 9.48
CA ARG A 245 0.59 14.74 10.34
C ARG A 245 0.50 14.31 11.80
N HIS A 246 -0.02 13.12 12.07
CA HIS A 246 -0.27 12.60 13.42
C HIS A 246 0.38 11.24 13.60
N GLN A 247 0.87 10.97 14.80
CA GLN A 247 1.55 9.72 15.15
C GLN A 247 0.62 8.49 15.11
N GLU A 248 -0.68 8.69 15.34
CA GLU A 248 -1.70 7.64 15.30
C GLU A 248 -1.68 6.83 13.98
N HIS A 249 -1.32 7.49 12.87
CA HIS A 249 -1.27 6.85 11.56
C HIS A 249 -0.19 5.77 11.46
N ILE A 250 0.81 5.75 12.36
CA ILE A 250 1.87 4.74 12.38
C ILE A 250 1.30 3.33 12.61
N THR A 251 0.20 3.21 13.36
CA THR A 251 -0.48 1.93 13.57
C THR A 251 -0.96 1.28 12.28
N ALA A 252 -1.14 2.07 11.20
CA ALA A 252 -1.57 1.57 9.90
C ALA A 252 -0.60 0.57 9.28
N ILE A 253 0.70 0.78 9.53
CA ILE A 253 1.79 0.04 8.89
C ILE A 253 2.66 -0.70 9.91
N SER A 254 2.40 -0.53 11.21
CA SER A 254 3.30 -1.04 12.25
C SER A 254 3.39 -2.56 12.23
N GLU A 255 2.26 -3.25 12.07
CA GLU A 255 2.24 -4.71 11.92
C GLU A 255 3.05 -5.10 10.68
N ASP A 256 2.87 -4.35 9.60
CA ASP A 256 3.51 -4.70 8.33
C ASP A 256 5.02 -4.54 8.34
N LEU A 257 5.50 -3.47 8.96
CA LEU A 257 6.92 -3.23 9.14
C LEU A 257 7.52 -4.23 10.14
N LEU A 258 6.84 -4.57 11.23
CA LEU A 258 7.36 -5.54 12.20
C LEU A 258 7.53 -6.92 11.57
N ASP A 259 6.54 -7.38 10.80
CA ASP A 259 6.59 -8.66 10.11
C ASP A 259 7.71 -8.68 9.06
N ALA A 260 7.89 -7.59 8.32
CA ALA A 260 8.96 -7.47 7.33
C ALA A 260 10.36 -7.44 7.99
N LEU A 261 10.51 -6.66 9.06
CA LEU A 261 11.78 -6.52 9.79
C LEU A 261 12.21 -7.82 10.47
N ALA A 262 11.26 -8.64 10.93
CA ALA A 262 11.55 -9.95 11.50
C ALA A 262 12.20 -10.93 10.51
N GLY A 263 12.05 -10.70 9.21
CA GLY A 263 12.65 -11.54 8.16
C GLY A 263 13.99 -11.05 7.62
N VAL A 264 14.52 -9.91 8.07
CA VAL A 264 15.64 -9.23 7.39
C VAL A 264 16.96 -10.01 7.50
N THR A 265 17.66 -10.12 6.37
CA THR A 265 19.04 -10.65 6.29
C THR A 265 20.08 -9.58 6.63
N ALA A 266 21.23 -9.98 7.18
CA ALA A 266 22.31 -9.07 7.59
C ALA A 266 22.95 -8.27 6.43
N SER A 267 22.67 -8.62 5.17
CA SER A 267 23.23 -7.98 3.97
C SER A 267 22.51 -6.71 3.52
N LEU A 268 21.32 -6.43 4.05
CA LEU A 268 20.52 -5.25 3.70
C LEU A 268 20.53 -4.24 4.84
N GLN A 269 21.07 -3.05 4.60
CA GLN A 269 20.95 -1.92 5.52
C GLN A 269 19.59 -1.26 5.37
N ILE A 270 18.89 -1.10 6.49
CA ILE A 270 17.54 -0.53 6.54
C ILE A 270 17.55 0.69 7.46
N ASP A 271 16.98 1.79 6.99
CA ASP A 271 16.74 2.99 7.79
C ASP A 271 15.32 3.53 7.52
N ILE A 272 14.52 3.62 8.57
CA ILE A 272 13.12 4.07 8.51
C ILE A 272 13.02 5.35 9.32
N ARG A 273 12.75 6.47 8.64
CA ARG A 273 12.62 7.81 9.25
C ARG A 273 11.16 8.26 9.16
N ILE A 274 10.45 8.24 10.29
CA ILE A 274 9.07 8.70 10.39
C ILE A 274 9.06 10.14 10.91
N HIS A 275 8.54 11.07 10.11
CA HIS A 275 8.47 12.48 10.42
C HIS A 275 7.04 12.89 10.81
N VAL A 276 6.84 13.33 12.05
CA VAL A 276 5.55 13.85 12.53
C VAL A 276 5.51 15.37 12.36
N THR A 277 4.64 15.86 11.48
CA THR A 277 4.63 17.26 11.05
C THR A 277 3.62 18.15 11.78
N ALA A 278 2.69 17.60 12.56
CA ALA A 278 1.87 18.45 13.43
C ALA A 278 2.76 19.04 14.52
N ALA A 279 2.64 20.34 14.76
CA ALA A 279 3.19 20.92 15.97
C ALA A 279 2.53 20.24 17.17
N THR A 280 3.32 19.65 18.05
CA THR A 280 2.91 19.46 19.43
C THR A 280 2.50 20.86 19.89
N ARG A 281 1.20 21.10 20.12
CA ARG A 281 0.80 22.29 20.86
C ARG A 281 1.35 22.07 22.26
N ASN A 282 2.58 22.49 22.51
CA ASN A 282 3.08 22.60 23.86
C ASN A 282 2.11 23.55 24.58
N SER A 283 1.46 23.03 25.61
CA SER A 283 1.09 23.80 26.78
C SER A 283 2.35 24.47 27.34
N GLU A 284 2.74 25.57 26.71
CA GLU A 284 3.67 26.56 27.24
C GLU A 284 2.82 27.73 27.73
N SER A 285 2.23 27.51 28.90
CA SER A 285 2.02 28.54 29.91
C SER A 285 2.39 27.89 31.24
N ASP A 286 3.37 28.49 31.90
CA ASP A 286 3.78 28.25 33.29
C ASP A 286 4.81 27.13 33.52
N ALA A 287 6.05 27.41 33.11
CA ALA A 287 7.21 26.86 33.79
C ALA A 287 7.50 27.72 35.03
N GLU A 288 7.00 27.29 36.21
CA GLU A 288 7.71 27.49 37.48
C GLU A 288 7.15 26.55 38.58
N LYS A 289 8.02 25.68 39.09
CA LYS A 289 7.95 24.86 40.33
C LYS A 289 6.84 23.82 40.47
N SER A 290 7.23 22.54 40.39
CA SER A 290 7.29 21.63 41.57
C SER A 290 7.65 20.22 41.11
N GLU A 291 8.62 19.61 41.79
CA GLU A 291 8.78 18.16 41.85
C GLU A 291 7.48 17.55 42.39
N GLY A 292 7.04 16.42 41.82
CA GLY A 292 5.83 15.74 42.25
C GLY A 292 5.18 14.95 41.13
N SER A 293 5.44 13.65 41.14
CA SER A 293 4.72 12.60 40.43
C SER A 293 3.22 12.85 40.32
N ILE A 294 2.65 12.80 39.11
CA ILE A 294 1.30 12.31 38.80
C ILE A 294 1.19 11.98 37.29
N SER A 295 0.95 10.69 37.04
CA SER A 295 0.12 10.07 35.99
C SER A 295 0.12 10.70 34.58
N SER A 296 1.04 10.27 33.73
CA SER A 296 0.97 10.46 32.28
C SER A 296 -0.03 9.48 31.67
N SER A 297 -1.07 10.03 31.05
CA SER A 297 -2.08 9.31 30.29
C SER A 297 -1.46 8.37 29.25
N GLU A 298 -1.90 7.11 29.27
CA GLU A 298 -1.44 6.01 28.45
C GLU A 298 -1.61 6.27 26.94
N THR A 299 -0.60 6.86 26.31
CA THR A 299 -0.44 6.78 24.86
C THR A 299 0.18 5.42 24.55
N LYS A 300 -0.56 4.54 23.87
CA LYS A 300 -0.07 3.22 23.43
C LYS A 300 1.31 3.37 22.76
N LYS A 301 2.39 2.96 23.44
CA LYS A 301 3.73 2.90 22.84
C LYS A 301 3.68 1.97 21.62
N HIS A 302 4.05 2.47 20.45
CA HIS A 302 4.07 1.65 19.24
C HIS A 302 5.33 0.78 19.25
N LYS A 303 5.18 -0.55 19.30
CA LYS A 303 6.28 -1.52 19.33
C LYS A 303 7.29 -1.37 18.18
N ILE A 304 6.85 -0.84 17.03
CA ILE A 304 7.73 -0.58 15.88
C ILE A 304 8.80 0.49 16.18
N LEU A 305 8.54 1.41 17.12
CA LEU A 305 9.49 2.44 17.50
C LEU A 305 10.65 1.91 18.35
N ASP A 306 10.52 0.70 18.88
CA ASP A 306 11.59 0.04 19.63
C ASP A 306 12.60 -0.64 18.68
N ALA A 307 12.31 -0.73 17.38
CA ALA A 307 13.22 -1.30 16.40
C ALA A 307 14.41 -0.35 16.13
N PRO A 308 15.67 -0.85 16.11
CA PRO A 308 16.86 0.00 16.03
C PRO A 308 17.00 0.75 14.70
N CYS A 309 16.37 0.25 13.63
CA CYS A 309 16.36 0.88 12.31
C CYS A 309 15.23 1.91 12.14
N VAL A 310 14.40 2.17 13.16
CA VAL A 310 13.27 3.10 13.08
C VAL A 310 13.55 4.34 13.92
N ARG A 311 13.41 5.52 13.32
CA ARG A 311 13.61 6.83 13.98
C ARG A 311 12.34 7.67 13.85
N LEU A 312 11.84 8.15 14.98
CA LEU A 312 10.75 9.11 15.03
C LEU A 312 11.32 10.52 15.16
N LEU A 313 11.02 11.38 14.18
CA LEU A 313 11.53 12.74 14.08
C LEU A 313 10.37 13.74 14.04
N SER A 314 10.57 14.91 14.64
CA SER A 314 9.59 16.00 14.61
C SER A 314 9.86 16.95 13.44
N GLY A 315 8.79 17.47 12.84
CA GLY A 315 8.87 18.43 11.73
C GLY A 315 8.94 17.77 10.34
N ARG A 316 9.12 18.59 9.31
CA ARG A 316 9.21 18.12 7.92
C ARG A 316 10.61 17.57 7.61
N PRO A 317 10.74 16.54 6.78
CA PRO A 317 12.05 16.02 6.39
C PRO A 317 12.84 17.07 5.59
N ASP A 318 14.09 17.29 5.96
CA ASP A 318 15.05 18.03 5.13
C ASP A 318 15.54 17.13 3.99
N VAL A 319 14.75 17.12 2.92
CA VAL A 319 14.99 16.30 1.73
C VAL A 319 16.35 16.57 1.11
N ALA A 320 16.83 17.81 1.13
CA ALA A 320 18.11 18.18 0.51
C ALA A 320 19.29 17.57 1.26
N THR A 321 19.29 17.67 2.59
CA THR A 321 20.35 17.09 3.43
C THR A 321 20.34 15.57 3.35
N VAL A 322 19.15 14.95 3.40
CA VAL A 322 19.03 13.48 3.27
C VAL A 322 19.56 13.00 1.92
N ILE A 323 19.14 13.60 0.81
CA ILE A 323 19.61 13.16 -0.51
C ILE A 323 21.13 13.35 -0.64
N LYS A 324 21.67 14.48 -0.16
CA LYS A 324 23.13 14.71 -0.18
C LYS A 324 23.90 13.65 0.61
N SER A 325 23.45 13.30 1.82
CA SER A 325 24.15 12.31 2.64
C SER A 325 24.08 10.91 2.02
N GLU A 326 22.89 10.50 1.54
CA GLU A 326 22.70 9.16 0.97
C GLU A 326 23.43 8.99 -0.37
N VAL A 327 23.49 10.04 -1.19
CA VAL A 327 24.25 10.00 -2.46
C VAL A 327 25.76 9.97 -2.21
N ALA A 328 26.25 10.67 -1.18
CA ALA A 328 27.67 10.64 -0.83
C ALA A 328 28.13 9.27 -0.28
N GLU A 329 27.23 8.52 0.38
CA GLU A 329 27.51 7.17 0.91
C GLU A 329 27.33 6.08 -0.16
N ALA A 330 26.50 6.33 -1.18
CA ALA A 330 26.16 5.34 -2.19
C ALA A 330 27.33 5.05 -3.15
N SER A 331 27.59 3.75 -3.39
CA SER A 331 28.66 3.28 -4.27
C SER A 331 28.17 2.82 -5.66
N GLY A 332 26.87 2.94 -5.94
CA GLY A 332 26.26 2.44 -7.17
C GLY A 332 24.96 3.12 -7.54
N SER A 333 24.09 2.43 -8.28
CA SER A 333 22.85 3.02 -8.79
C SER A 333 21.85 3.29 -7.67
N ILE A 334 21.21 4.46 -7.74
CA ILE A 334 20.27 4.96 -6.74
C ILE A 334 18.88 5.10 -7.38
N SER A 335 17.87 4.51 -6.74
CA SER A 335 16.46 4.74 -7.08
C SER A 335 15.82 5.66 -6.05
N VAL A 336 15.29 6.78 -6.49
CA VAL A 336 14.52 7.71 -5.66
C VAL A 336 13.06 7.64 -6.07
N ASN A 337 12.19 7.23 -5.16
CA ASN A 337 10.76 7.10 -5.41
C ASN A 337 10.00 8.00 -4.46
N VAL A 338 9.16 8.88 -4.98
CA VAL A 338 8.40 9.84 -4.17
C VAL A 338 6.91 9.78 -4.48
N CYS A 339 6.09 9.71 -3.43
CA CYS A 339 4.64 9.82 -3.49
C CYS A 339 4.14 10.72 -2.35
N GLY A 340 3.49 11.83 -2.68
CA GLY A 340 3.01 12.77 -1.66
C GLY A 340 2.52 14.08 -2.26
N THR A 341 2.61 15.16 -1.48
CA THR A 341 2.20 16.50 -1.93
C THR A 341 3.10 17.00 -3.06
N ALA A 342 2.56 17.89 -3.92
CA ALA A 342 3.35 18.52 -4.99
C ALA A 342 4.62 19.20 -4.46
N GLY A 343 4.55 19.83 -3.27
CA GLY A 343 5.72 20.43 -2.62
C GLY A 343 6.79 19.41 -2.21
N LEU A 344 6.40 18.22 -1.72
CA LEU A 344 7.37 17.16 -1.41
C LEU A 344 8.07 16.67 -2.69
N ALA A 345 7.30 16.42 -3.76
CA ALA A 345 7.84 16.00 -5.03
C ALA A 345 8.80 17.04 -5.63
N GLU A 346 8.46 18.33 -5.56
CA GLU A 346 9.31 19.41 -6.06
C GLU A 346 10.58 19.60 -5.24
N ASN A 347 10.50 19.44 -3.92
CA ASN A 347 11.69 19.46 -3.06
C ASN A 347 12.64 18.32 -3.41
N VAL A 348 12.13 17.10 -3.67
CA VAL A 348 12.95 15.96 -4.12
C VAL A 348 13.59 16.27 -5.47
N ARG A 349 12.82 16.77 -6.46
CA ARG A 349 13.38 17.16 -7.77
C ARG A 349 14.48 18.20 -7.65
N THR A 350 14.24 19.24 -6.85
CA THR A 350 15.20 20.33 -6.63
C THR A 350 16.46 19.82 -5.96
N ALA A 351 16.33 19.00 -4.92
CA ALA A 351 17.47 18.41 -4.23
C ALA A 351 18.33 17.54 -5.17
N LEU A 352 17.73 16.68 -5.99
CA LEU A 352 18.48 15.82 -6.91
C LEU A 352 19.25 16.62 -7.98
N ARG A 353 18.71 17.74 -8.44
CA ARG A 353 19.41 18.66 -9.35
C ARG A 353 20.69 19.24 -8.73
N THR A 354 20.71 19.45 -7.42
CA THR A 354 21.90 19.99 -6.74
C THR A 354 23.02 18.97 -6.55
N VAL A 355 22.68 17.68 -6.56
CA VAL A 355 23.65 16.58 -6.34
C VAL A 355 24.12 15.95 -7.65
N SER A 356 23.36 16.13 -8.74
CA SER A 356 23.73 15.63 -10.06
C SER A 356 24.50 16.71 -10.86
N THR A 357 25.64 17.17 -10.36
CA THR A 357 26.41 18.22 -11.07
C THR A 357 27.15 17.65 -12.28
N ALA A 358 27.45 18.51 -13.27
CA ALA A 358 28.19 18.09 -14.45
C ALA A 358 29.58 17.50 -14.10
N SER A 359 30.21 17.99 -13.02
CA SER A 359 31.45 17.43 -12.52
C SER A 359 31.26 16.01 -12.01
N ASP A 360 30.20 15.75 -11.21
CA ASP A 360 29.94 14.40 -10.68
C ASP A 360 29.67 13.40 -11.80
N ILE A 361 28.93 13.80 -12.83
CA ILE A 361 28.66 12.95 -14.00
C ILE A 361 29.97 12.64 -14.76
N LEU A 362 30.83 13.63 -14.96
CA LEU A 362 32.11 13.46 -15.65
C LEU A 362 33.07 12.55 -14.87
N HIS A 363 33.02 12.57 -13.55
CA HIS A 363 33.84 11.71 -12.69
C HIS A 363 33.21 10.33 -12.41
N GLY A 364 32.09 10.00 -13.06
CA GLY A 364 31.44 8.70 -12.92
C GLY A 364 30.65 8.54 -11.62
N GLY A 365 30.03 9.61 -11.13
CA GLY A 365 29.15 9.61 -9.97
C GLY A 365 27.97 8.64 -10.12
N PRO A 366 27.27 8.34 -9.00
CA PRO A 366 26.22 7.31 -9.00
C PRO A 366 25.08 7.67 -9.95
N SER A 367 24.60 6.67 -10.70
CA SER A 367 23.42 6.85 -11.58
C SER A 367 22.16 6.96 -10.73
N ILE A 368 21.49 8.11 -10.79
CA ILE A 368 20.27 8.40 -10.03
C ILE A 368 19.05 8.33 -10.94
N SER A 369 18.07 7.49 -10.58
CA SER A 369 16.77 7.44 -11.24
C SER A 369 15.68 7.96 -10.31
N LEU A 370 14.85 8.90 -10.79
CA LEU A 370 13.72 9.46 -10.05
C LEU A 370 12.40 8.96 -10.62
N HIS A 371 11.59 8.34 -9.76
CA HIS A 371 10.17 8.09 -10.02
C HIS A 371 9.31 8.98 -9.14
N VAL A 372 8.42 9.75 -9.76
CA VAL A 372 7.44 10.56 -9.04
C VAL A 372 6.05 10.01 -9.30
N GLU A 373 5.46 9.44 -8.25
CA GLU A 373 4.08 9.00 -8.27
C GLU A 373 3.18 10.15 -7.79
N ALA A 374 2.21 10.53 -8.61
CA ALA A 374 1.25 11.58 -8.29
C ALA A 374 -0.13 10.97 -8.04
N PHE A 375 -0.47 10.73 -6.77
CA PHE A 375 -1.82 10.36 -6.37
C PHE A 375 -2.55 11.54 -5.72
N GLY A 376 -3.67 11.95 -6.32
CA GLY A 376 -4.61 12.92 -5.73
C GLY A 376 -4.30 14.39 -5.99
N MET A 377 -4.14 14.79 -7.25
CA MET A 377 -4.40 16.19 -7.64
C MET A 377 -5.89 16.46 -7.74
#